data_AF-A0A0K0Y7Q6-F1
#
_entry.id   AF-A0A0K0Y7Q6-F1
#
_cell.length_a   1.000
_cell.length_b   1.000
_cell.length_c   1.000
_cell.angle_alpha   90.00
_cell.angle_beta   90.00
_cell.angle_gamma   90.00
#
_symmetry.space_group_name_H-M   'P 1'
#
loop_
_entity.id
_entity.type
_entity.pdbx_description
1 polymer ?
#
loop_
_entity_poly.entity_id
_entity_poly.type
_entity_poly.pdbx_seq_one_letter_code
_entity_poly.pdbx_strand_id
1 'polypeptide(L)'
;MATTRWFKITLIALCSLAICAAAAFAYVIWTIGDSSWKLSGMDDAHLAARDEFKASLSTQTCLTRETIIEEANRRDWPVRDQSDFFWCHAPTGLSNWLRVQVEPSLLMSTEDENAAFYGFDSDGCSVDWSYASGEGTTCPN
;
A
#
# COMPACT_ATOMS: atom_id res chain seq x y z
N MET A 1 9.45 -40.34 -50.86
CA MET A 1 8.37 -40.50 -49.86
C MET A 1 8.84 -40.50 -48.40
N ALA A 2 10.13 -40.62 -48.07
CA ALA A 2 10.59 -40.60 -46.67
C ALA A 2 10.60 -39.19 -46.03
N THR A 3 10.89 -38.15 -46.79
CA THR A 3 11.01 -36.75 -46.32
C THR A 3 9.71 -36.18 -45.75
N THR A 4 8.56 -36.51 -46.34
CA THR A 4 7.23 -36.06 -45.89
C THR A 4 6.83 -36.67 -44.54
N ARG A 5 7.36 -37.85 -44.21
CA ARG A 5 7.05 -38.57 -42.96
C ARG A 5 7.81 -37.98 -41.77
N TRP A 6 9.11 -37.73 -41.95
CA TRP A 6 9.94 -37.07 -40.95
C TRP A 6 9.51 -35.63 -40.69
N PHE A 7 9.15 -34.88 -41.74
CA PHE A 7 8.61 -33.53 -41.58
C PHE A 7 7.36 -33.47 -40.68
N LYS A 8 6.42 -34.41 -40.88
CA LYS A 8 5.21 -34.49 -40.03
C LYS A 8 5.54 -34.82 -38.58
N ILE A 9 6.48 -35.75 -38.34
CA ILE A 9 6.92 -36.12 -36.99
C ILE A 9 7.57 -34.92 -36.29
N THR A 10 8.46 -34.21 -36.97
CA THR A 10 9.12 -33.02 -36.43
C THR A 10 8.11 -31.91 -36.14
N LEU A 11 7.14 -31.67 -37.03
CA LEU A 11 6.10 -30.68 -36.82
C LEU A 11 5.24 -31.01 -35.60
N ILE A 12 4.81 -32.27 -35.45
CA ILE A 12 4.04 -32.74 -34.30
C ILE A 12 4.85 -32.54 -33.01
N ALA A 13 6.13 -32.93 -33.00
CA ALA A 13 7.00 -32.77 -31.83
C ALA A 13 7.16 -31.29 -31.41
N LEU A 14 7.34 -30.38 -32.37
CA LEU A 14 7.45 -28.94 -32.10
C LEU A 14 6.12 -28.37 -31.58
N CYS A 15 4.99 -28.75 -32.17
CA CYS A 15 3.67 -28.33 -31.69
C CYS A 15 3.41 -28.84 -30.28
N SER A 16 3.72 -30.10 -29.99
CA SER A 16 3.59 -30.67 -28.63
C SER A 16 4.47 -29.93 -27.63
N LEU A 17 5.73 -29.64 -27.98
CA LEU A 17 6.64 -28.89 -27.11
C LEU A 17 6.12 -27.48 -26.83
N ALA A 18 5.61 -26.78 -27.85
CA ALA A 18 5.03 -25.45 -27.70
C ALA A 18 3.80 -25.45 -26.78
N ILE A 19 2.92 -26.46 -26.91
CA ILE A 19 1.75 -26.62 -26.03
C ILE A 19 2.19 -26.88 -24.59
N CYS A 20 3.17 -27.76 -24.37
CA CYS A 20 3.71 -28.03 -23.04
C CYS A 20 4.33 -26.77 -22.40
N ALA A 21 5.10 -25.99 -23.19
CA ALA A 21 5.69 -24.75 -22.71
C ALA A 21 4.62 -23.71 -22.35
N ALA A 22 3.59 -23.56 -23.19
CA ALA A 22 2.47 -22.64 -22.92
C ALA A 22 1.68 -23.05 -21.67
N ALA A 23 1.42 -24.35 -21.49
CA ALA A 23 0.73 -24.87 -20.31
C ALA A 23 1.56 -24.67 -19.03
N ALA A 24 2.87 -24.94 -19.08
CA ALA A 24 3.78 -24.71 -17.97
C ALA A 24 3.84 -23.21 -17.59
N PHE A 25 3.92 -22.33 -18.59
CA PHE A 25 3.92 -20.89 -18.37
C PHE A 25 2.60 -20.38 -17.78
N ALA A 26 1.46 -20.87 -18.29
CA ALA A 26 0.14 -20.54 -17.74
C ALA A 26 -0.01 -21.03 -16.30
N TYR A 27 0.52 -22.22 -15.97
CA TYR A 27 0.54 -22.74 -14.62
C TYR A 27 1.40 -21.88 -13.68
N VAL A 28 2.57 -21.42 -14.14
CA VAL A 28 3.42 -20.49 -13.38
C VAL A 28 2.70 -19.16 -13.13
N ILE A 29 2.05 -18.58 -14.14
CA ILE A 29 1.26 -17.35 -13.96
C ILE A 29 0.12 -17.55 -12.95
N TRP A 30 -0.62 -18.65 -13.07
CA TRP A 30 -1.73 -18.95 -12.18
C TRP A 30 -1.26 -19.15 -10.73
N THR A 31 -0.18 -19.88 -10.51
CA THR A 31 0.41 -20.08 -9.18
C THR A 31 0.95 -18.79 -8.58
N ILE A 32 1.54 -17.88 -9.38
CA ILE A 32 1.93 -16.55 -8.90
C ILE A 32 0.69 -15.74 -8.49
N GLY A 33 -0.39 -15.81 -9.28
CA GLY A 33 -1.64 -15.08 -9.02
C GLY A 33 -2.41 -15.54 -7.78
N ASP A 34 -2.17 -16.77 -7.31
CA ASP A 34 -2.76 -17.34 -6.08
C ASP A 34 -1.76 -17.35 -4.90
N SER A 35 -0.54 -16.84 -5.11
CA SER A 35 0.50 -16.77 -4.07
C SER A 35 0.51 -15.43 -3.35
N SER A 36 1.27 -15.36 -2.25
CA SER A 36 1.60 -14.11 -1.54
C SER A 36 2.35 -13.06 -2.39
N TRP A 37 2.71 -13.38 -3.65
CA TRP A 37 3.32 -12.47 -4.62
C TRP A 37 2.32 -11.82 -5.58
N LYS A 38 1.01 -11.90 -5.30
CA LYS A 38 -0.03 -11.19 -6.06
C LYS A 38 0.03 -9.68 -5.82
N LEU A 39 0.96 -9.02 -6.53
CA LEU A 39 1.23 -7.59 -6.41
C LEU A 39 -0.01 -6.72 -6.69
N SER A 40 -0.82 -7.08 -7.68
CA SER A 40 -1.97 -6.25 -8.09
C SER A 40 -3.14 -6.25 -7.09
N GLY A 41 -3.19 -7.19 -6.14
CA GLY A 41 -4.25 -7.25 -5.14
C GLY A 41 -3.88 -6.66 -3.78
N MET A 42 -2.59 -6.44 -3.53
CA MET A 42 -2.11 -5.85 -2.28
C MET A 42 -2.38 -4.34 -2.23
N ASP A 43 -2.17 -3.64 -3.34
CA ASP A 43 -2.45 -2.20 -3.43
C ASP A 43 -3.93 -1.92 -3.16
N ASP A 44 -4.82 -2.73 -3.74
CA ASP A 44 -6.27 -2.62 -3.53
C ASP A 44 -6.66 -2.85 -2.05
N ALA A 45 -6.07 -3.86 -1.40
CA ALA A 45 -6.37 -4.17 0.00
C ALA A 45 -5.83 -3.10 0.96
N HIS A 46 -4.63 -2.59 0.73
CA HIS A 46 -4.05 -1.51 1.51
C HIS A 46 -4.90 -0.23 1.41
N LEU A 47 -5.23 0.17 0.17
CA LEU A 47 -6.04 1.37 -0.07
C LEU A 47 -7.45 1.23 0.53
N ALA A 48 -8.10 0.08 0.35
CA ALA A 48 -9.40 -0.19 0.95
C ALA A 48 -9.35 -0.12 2.48
N ALA A 49 -8.33 -0.71 3.11
CA ALA A 49 -8.15 -0.68 4.56
C ALA A 49 -7.93 0.75 5.07
N ARG A 50 -7.09 1.53 4.38
CA ARG A 50 -6.84 2.94 4.69
C ARG A 50 -8.12 3.79 4.57
N ASP A 51 -8.88 3.59 3.51
CA ASP A 51 -10.09 4.37 3.24
C ASP A 51 -11.21 4.02 4.23
N GLU A 52 -11.34 2.74 4.60
CA GLU A 52 -12.24 2.30 5.67
C GLU A 52 -11.84 2.90 7.04
N PHE A 53 -10.54 2.92 7.35
CA PHE A 53 -10.03 3.58 8.55
C PHE A 53 -10.42 5.06 8.57
N LYS A 54 -10.14 5.80 7.49
CA LYS A 54 -10.56 7.21 7.38
C LYS A 54 -12.07 7.39 7.51
N ALA A 55 -12.86 6.52 6.89
CA ALA A 55 -14.32 6.59 6.98
C ALA A 55 -14.81 6.40 8.42
N SER A 56 -14.23 5.48 9.19
CA SER A 56 -14.59 5.27 10.60
C SER A 56 -14.33 6.50 11.48
N LEU A 57 -13.28 7.26 11.16
CA LEU A 57 -12.88 8.48 11.88
C LEU A 57 -13.71 9.71 11.47
N SER A 58 -14.25 9.72 10.25
CA SER A 58 -14.97 10.88 9.66
C SER A 58 -16.30 11.26 10.33
N THR A 59 -16.72 10.50 11.34
CA THR A 59 -17.96 10.73 12.10
C THR A 59 -17.87 11.89 13.10
N GLN A 60 -16.67 12.40 13.37
CA GLN A 60 -16.42 13.43 14.39
C GLN A 60 -15.93 14.74 13.77
N THR A 61 -16.47 15.86 14.24
CA THR A 61 -16.04 17.21 13.81
C THR A 61 -14.63 17.55 14.31
N CYS A 62 -14.23 17.00 15.47
CA CYS A 62 -12.89 17.10 16.03
C CYS A 62 -12.36 15.69 16.24
N LEU A 63 -11.35 15.31 15.45
CA LEU A 63 -10.75 14.00 15.52
C LEU A 63 -9.60 14.01 16.54
N THR A 64 -9.86 13.50 17.75
CA THR A 64 -8.85 13.52 18.83
C THR A 64 -7.80 12.44 18.67
N ARG A 65 -6.65 12.63 19.35
CA ARG A 65 -5.56 11.64 19.38
C ARG A 65 -6.04 10.28 19.87
N GLU A 66 -6.80 10.27 20.97
CA GLU A 66 -7.30 9.06 21.61
C GLU A 66 -8.24 8.29 20.70
N THR A 67 -9.07 9.00 19.92
CA THR A 67 -9.97 8.38 18.95
C THR A 67 -9.19 7.63 17.87
N ILE A 68 -8.14 8.26 17.33
CA ILE A 68 -7.30 7.64 16.31
C ILE A 68 -6.57 6.41 16.87
N ILE A 69 -6.03 6.52 18.09
CA ILE A 69 -5.37 5.41 18.79
C ILE A 69 -6.34 4.25 19.03
N GLU A 70 -7.55 4.53 19.51
CA GLU A 70 -8.56 3.50 19.79
C GLU A 70 -8.94 2.75 18.50
N GLU A 71 -9.21 3.47 17.42
CA GLU A 71 -9.57 2.85 16.15
C GLU A 71 -8.41 2.06 15.53
N ALA A 72 -7.17 2.55 15.63
CA ALA A 72 -6.00 1.82 15.18
C ALA A 72 -5.81 0.52 15.99
N ASN A 73 -5.97 0.60 17.31
CA ASN A 73 -5.89 -0.57 18.19
C ASN A 73 -6.99 -1.60 17.91
N ARG A 74 -8.20 -1.19 17.54
CA ARG A 74 -9.27 -2.13 17.12
C ARG A 74 -8.91 -2.96 15.90
N ARG A 75 -7.99 -2.45 15.08
CA ARG A 75 -7.48 -3.11 13.86
C ARG A 75 -6.15 -3.81 14.09
N ASP A 76 -5.64 -3.84 15.32
CA ASP A 76 -4.30 -4.30 15.68
C ASP A 76 -3.18 -3.57 14.90
N TRP A 77 -3.40 -2.30 14.57
CA TRP A 77 -2.44 -1.48 13.82
C TRP A 77 -1.46 -0.76 14.74
N PRO A 78 -0.14 -0.84 14.48
CA PRO A 78 0.86 -0.13 15.25
C PRO A 78 0.67 1.39 15.23
N VAL A 79 0.77 2.01 16.40
CA VAL A 79 0.74 3.47 16.57
C VAL A 79 1.99 3.94 17.29
N ARG A 80 2.57 5.06 16.86
CA ARG A 80 3.75 5.68 17.49
C ARG A 80 3.65 7.20 17.46
N ASP A 81 4.26 7.83 18.46
CA ASP A 81 4.47 9.28 18.44
C ASP A 81 5.50 9.62 17.35
N GLN A 82 5.20 10.63 16.55
CA GLN A 82 6.10 11.14 15.52
C GLN A 82 6.68 12.47 16.01
N SER A 83 7.91 12.44 16.51
CA SER A 83 8.61 13.66 16.96
C SER A 83 9.24 14.43 15.80
N ASP A 84 9.75 13.69 14.80
CA ASP A 84 10.62 14.25 13.77
C ASP A 84 10.17 13.80 12.39
N PHE A 85 9.83 14.74 11.50
CA PHE A 85 9.78 14.44 10.08
C PHE A 85 11.15 14.70 9.49
N PHE A 86 11.76 13.69 8.85
CA PHE A 86 13.02 13.88 8.09
C PHE A 86 12.87 14.87 6.93
N TRP A 87 11.63 15.27 6.62
CA TRP A 87 11.23 16.03 5.46
C TRP A 87 10.44 17.23 5.95
N CYS A 88 10.78 18.44 5.51
CA CYS A 88 10.22 19.68 6.03
C CYS A 88 8.78 19.98 5.54
N HIS A 89 7.96 18.97 5.25
CA HIS A 89 6.62 19.09 4.66
C HIS A 89 5.48 19.26 5.68
N ALA A 90 5.77 19.25 6.98
CA ALA A 90 4.75 19.40 8.01
C ALA A 90 4.18 20.83 7.99
N PRO A 91 2.85 21.03 8.00
CA PRO A 91 2.25 22.35 8.13
C PRO A 91 2.64 23.03 9.44
N THR A 92 2.89 24.34 9.40
CA THR A 92 3.10 25.13 10.61
C THR A 92 1.82 25.20 11.45
N GLY A 93 1.96 25.12 12.78
CA GLY A 93 0.82 25.21 13.71
C GLY A 93 0.23 23.87 14.15
N LEU A 94 0.68 22.76 13.56
CA LEU A 94 0.36 21.41 14.02
C LEU A 94 1.48 20.86 14.91
N SER A 95 1.09 20.09 15.92
CA SER A 95 2.01 19.50 16.90
C SER A 95 1.56 18.09 17.31
N ASN A 96 2.35 17.44 18.17
CA ASN A 96 2.05 16.13 18.76
C ASN A 96 1.69 15.08 17.70
N TRP A 97 2.50 14.95 16.65
CA TRP A 97 2.13 14.08 15.54
C TRP A 97 2.01 12.61 15.95
N LEU A 98 1.06 11.92 15.32
CA LEU A 98 0.81 10.49 15.51
C LEU A 98 1.03 9.78 14.18
N ARG A 99 1.83 8.72 14.19
CA ARG A 99 2.03 7.81 13.07
C ARG A 99 1.21 6.54 13.30
N VAL A 100 0.32 6.22 12.36
CA VAL A 100 -0.45 4.98 12.34
C VAL A 100 0.02 4.13 11.16
N GLN A 101 0.51 2.93 11.43
CA GLN A 101 0.88 1.97 10.39
C GLN A 101 -0.38 1.35 9.79
N VAL A 102 -0.55 1.48 8.48
CA VAL A 102 -1.68 0.89 7.74
C VAL A 102 -1.31 -0.53 7.32
N GLU A 103 -2.16 -1.49 7.68
CA GLU A 103 -2.03 -2.88 7.28
C GLU A 103 -3.25 -3.35 6.45
N PRO A 104 -3.07 -4.18 5.42
CA PRO A 104 -1.82 -4.79 5.01
C PRO A 104 -0.87 -3.78 4.34
N SER A 105 0.42 -3.86 4.65
CA SER A 105 1.45 -3.02 4.05
C SER A 105 1.61 -3.30 2.55
N LEU A 106 1.83 -2.26 1.76
CA LEU A 106 2.26 -2.32 0.36
C LEU A 106 3.60 -3.04 0.23
N LEU A 107 3.74 -3.87 -0.81
CA LEU A 107 4.97 -4.62 -1.05
C LEU A 107 6.04 -3.67 -1.59
N MET A 108 7.28 -3.81 -1.11
CA MET A 108 8.42 -2.99 -1.53
C MET A 108 8.23 -1.48 -1.26
N SER A 109 7.30 -1.12 -0.38
CA SER A 109 7.14 0.24 0.13
C SER A 109 7.85 0.42 1.47
N THR A 110 8.21 1.66 1.75
CA THR A 110 8.80 2.06 3.02
C THR A 110 7.76 2.07 4.14
N GLU A 111 8.24 2.12 5.37
CA GLU A 111 7.42 2.29 6.56
C GLU A 111 6.59 3.59 6.53
N ASP A 112 7.14 4.67 5.96
CA ASP A 112 6.46 5.97 5.87
C ASP A 112 5.38 5.96 4.77
N GLU A 113 5.61 5.28 3.65
CA GLU A 113 4.61 5.09 2.59
C GLU A 113 3.43 4.24 3.05
N ASN A 114 3.66 3.35 4.02
CA ASN A 114 2.63 2.55 4.66
C ASN A 114 2.02 3.22 5.90
N ALA A 115 2.36 4.47 6.20
CA ALA A 115 1.87 5.15 7.38
C ALA A 115 0.91 6.30 7.05
N ALA A 116 -0.12 6.43 7.88
CA ALA A 116 -0.93 7.63 7.96
C ALA A 116 -0.44 8.49 9.13
N PHE A 117 -0.14 9.77 8.87
CA PHE A 117 0.25 10.70 9.93
C PHE A 117 -0.89 11.66 10.24
N TYR A 118 -1.04 11.98 11.52
CA TYR A 118 -2.07 12.87 12.04
C TYR A 118 -1.39 13.94 12.89
N GLY A 119 -1.57 15.21 12.51
CA GLY A 119 -1.07 16.38 13.24
C GLY A 119 -2.22 17.09 13.94
N PHE A 120 -1.99 17.60 15.14
CA PHE A 120 -3.04 18.18 15.98
C PHE A 120 -2.82 19.68 16.17
N ASP A 121 -3.91 20.44 16.10
CA ASP A 121 -3.91 21.86 16.42
C ASP A 121 -3.80 22.11 17.94
N SER A 122 -3.87 23.38 18.34
CA SER A 122 -3.83 23.78 19.76
C SER A 122 -5.03 23.30 20.57
N ASP A 123 -6.14 22.99 19.89
CA ASP A 123 -7.38 22.51 20.52
C ASP A 123 -7.39 20.97 20.65
N GLY A 124 -6.34 20.30 20.14
CA GLY A 124 -6.18 18.84 20.18
C GLY A 124 -6.96 18.11 19.07
N CYS A 125 -7.43 18.83 18.05
CA CYS A 125 -8.13 18.27 16.91
C CYS A 125 -7.14 17.95 15.79
N SER A 126 -7.25 16.75 15.22
CA SER A 126 -6.51 16.41 14.01
C SER A 126 -7.06 17.24 12.85
N VAL A 127 -6.16 17.89 12.13
CA VAL A 127 -6.50 18.68 10.95
C VAL A 127 -6.19 17.86 9.70
N ASP A 128 -7.06 17.93 8.70
CA ASP A 128 -6.76 17.34 7.39
C ASP A 128 -5.57 18.09 6.78
N TRP A 129 -4.55 17.33 6.39
CA TRP A 129 -3.31 17.88 5.89
C TRP A 129 -2.79 17.02 4.74
N SER A 130 -1.93 17.60 3.92
CA SER A 130 -1.25 16.89 2.85
C SER A 130 0.22 17.28 2.81
N TYR A 131 1.04 16.38 2.27
CA TYR A 131 2.45 16.67 2.02
C TYR A 131 2.57 17.85 1.06
N ALA A 132 3.12 18.96 1.54
CA ALA A 132 3.34 20.18 0.76
C ALA A 132 4.74 20.74 1.04
N SER A 133 5.30 21.53 0.13
CA SER A 133 6.56 22.25 0.32
C SER A 133 6.37 23.74 0.04
N GLY A 134 7.02 24.59 0.83
CA GLY A 134 7.02 26.05 0.64
C GLY A 134 6.31 26.78 1.78
N GLU A 135 5.79 27.98 1.50
CA GLU A 135 5.17 28.85 2.48
C GLU A 135 4.03 28.14 3.24
N GLY A 136 4.03 28.26 4.58
CA GLY A 136 3.06 27.58 5.46
C GLY A 136 3.46 26.16 5.89
N THR A 137 4.66 25.70 5.52
CA THR A 137 5.24 24.43 5.99
C THR A 137 6.49 24.68 6.82
N THR A 138 7.03 23.64 7.46
CA THR A 138 8.32 23.69 8.15
C THR A 138 9.52 23.91 7.19
N CYS A 139 9.32 23.89 5.87
CA CYS A 139 10.35 24.27 4.90
C CYS A 139 10.60 25.79 4.96
N PRO A 140 11.86 26.25 5.03
CA PRO A 140 12.17 27.63 4.70
C PRO A 140 11.89 27.90 3.20
N ASN A 141 11.51 29.14 2.89
CA ASN A 141 11.32 29.63 1.52
C ASN A 141 12.64 29.64 0.72
#